data_AF-A0AAP0RBJ4-F1
#
_entry.id   AF-A0AAP0RBJ4-F1
#
_cell.length_a   1.000
_cell.length_b   1.000
_cell.length_c   1.000
_cell.angle_alpha   90.00
_cell.angle_beta   90.00
_cell.angle_gamma   90.00
#
_symmetry.space_group_name_H-M   'P 1'
#
loop_
_entity.id
_entity.type
_entity.pdbx_description
1 polymer ?
#
loop_
_entity_poly.entity_id
_entity_poly.type
_entity_poly.pdbx_seq_one_letter_code
_entity_poly.pdbx_strand_id
1 'polypeptide(L)'
;MKIKDETETNLVNLRRTIYLTIMSSVDFEEAGHKLLKIKLEPGQEMELWIMLLECCSQERTYLRYYGLLGQRFCMINKVHQENFEKCFVQQYSMIHRLETNKLRNVAKFFAHLLGTFALPWHVLAYIRLTEEDTTSSSRIFIKILFQELSEHLGIRLLNERLTDPTMLDSFESIFPRDNPKNTRFAINFFTSIGLGGITENLREYLKNMPRLIMQQQKAVSESDDESGSSGSSDSDTASSDSKSESDPSSSDESERDERRRKRRRRG
;
A
#
# COMPACT_ATOMS: atom_id res chain seq x y z
N MET A 1 42.40 -24.37 13.72
CA MET A 1 42.27 -23.49 12.54
C MET A 1 40.82 -23.63 12.05
N LYS A 2 39.95 -22.65 12.28
CA LYS A 2 38.57 -22.67 11.75
C LYS A 2 38.64 -22.10 10.33
N ILE A 3 38.42 -22.95 9.33
CA ILE A 3 38.34 -22.54 7.92
C ILE A 3 37.05 -21.73 7.79
N LYS A 4 37.16 -20.46 7.43
CA LYS A 4 36.01 -19.59 7.16
C LYS A 4 35.61 -19.81 5.71
N ASP A 5 34.43 -20.38 5.50
CA ASP A 5 33.88 -20.61 4.17
C ASP A 5 33.36 -19.29 3.60
N GLU A 6 33.96 -18.81 2.51
CA GLU A 6 33.54 -17.61 1.77
C GLU A 6 32.68 -17.95 0.54
N THR A 7 32.45 -19.24 0.26
CA THR A 7 31.74 -19.69 -0.96
C THR A 7 30.23 -19.82 -0.79
N GLU A 8 29.70 -19.64 0.43
CA GLU A 8 28.28 -19.78 0.80
C GLU A 8 27.63 -21.09 0.28
N THR A 9 28.43 -22.13 0.01
CA THR A 9 27.98 -23.36 -0.67
C THR A 9 26.85 -24.05 0.09
N ASN A 10 26.91 -24.03 1.43
CA ASN A 10 25.86 -24.60 2.29
C ASN A 10 24.52 -23.86 2.15
N LEU A 11 24.54 -22.53 2.03
CA LEU A 11 23.33 -21.72 1.83
C LEU A 11 22.69 -22.04 0.48
N VAL A 12 23.50 -22.12 -0.58
CA VAL A 12 23.02 -22.44 -1.93
C VAL A 12 22.40 -23.84 -1.97
N ASN A 13 23.01 -24.81 -1.29
CA ASN A 13 22.44 -26.16 -1.18
C ASN A 13 21.12 -26.18 -0.41
N LEU A 14 21.02 -25.41 0.68
CA LEU A 14 19.77 -25.25 1.42
C LEU A 14 18.66 -24.66 0.54
N ARG A 15 18.95 -23.55 -0.16
CA ARG A 15 18.02 -22.91 -1.11
C ARG A 15 17.53 -23.90 -2.16
N ARG A 16 18.44 -24.67 -2.75
CA ARG A 16 18.11 -25.71 -3.74
C ARG A 16 17.18 -26.77 -3.15
N THR A 17 17.46 -27.25 -1.94
CA THR A 17 16.61 -28.24 -1.25
C THR A 17 15.20 -27.71 -1.01
N ILE A 18 15.07 -26.46 -0.54
CA ILE A 18 13.78 -25.81 -0.30
C ILE A 18 13.00 -25.68 -1.62
N TYR A 19 13.65 -25.15 -2.66
CA TYR A 19 13.06 -25.01 -4.01
C TYR A 19 12.55 -26.35 -4.55
N LEU A 20 13.39 -27.39 -4.54
CA LEU A 20 13.01 -28.71 -5.03
C LEU A 20 11.87 -29.31 -4.21
N THR A 21 11.84 -29.07 -2.90
CA THR A 21 10.75 -29.55 -2.03
C THR A 21 9.43 -28.88 -2.38
N ILE A 22 9.42 -27.57 -2.62
CA ILE A 22 8.23 -26.81 -3.02
C ILE A 22 7.74 -27.32 -4.39
N MET A 23 8.63 -27.37 -5.39
CA MET A 23 8.26 -27.67 -6.79
C MET A 23 7.90 -29.15 -7.03
N SER A 24 8.41 -30.07 -6.20
CA SER A 24 8.11 -31.51 -6.33
C SER A 24 6.88 -31.97 -5.54
N SER A 25 6.30 -31.10 -4.72
CA SER A 25 5.11 -31.45 -3.93
C SER A 25 3.83 -31.21 -4.74
N VAL A 26 2.86 -32.08 -4.57
CA VAL A 26 1.59 -32.01 -5.33
C VAL A 26 0.65 -30.97 -4.73
N ASP A 27 0.61 -30.91 -3.39
CA ASP A 27 -0.22 -29.98 -2.65
C ASP A 27 0.58 -29.22 -1.58
N PHE A 28 -0.06 -28.19 -1.02
CA PHE A 28 0.57 -27.33 -0.01
C PHE A 28 0.72 -28.03 1.34
N GLU A 29 -0.08 -29.05 1.65
CA GLU A 29 0.00 -29.78 2.91
C GLU A 29 1.23 -30.69 2.94
N GLU A 30 1.44 -31.44 1.86
CA GLU A 30 2.62 -32.26 1.60
C GLU A 30 3.88 -31.39 1.62
N ALA A 31 3.86 -30.25 0.91
CA ALA A 31 4.97 -29.32 0.91
C ALA A 31 5.28 -28.80 2.32
N GLY A 32 4.26 -28.34 3.05
CA GLY A 32 4.41 -27.85 4.42
C GLY A 32 5.01 -28.92 5.34
N HIS A 33 4.52 -30.16 5.27
CA HIS A 33 5.04 -31.26 6.07
C HIS A 33 6.49 -31.65 5.71
N LYS A 34 6.86 -31.63 4.42
CA LYS A 34 8.25 -31.88 4.00
C LYS A 34 9.18 -30.75 4.42
N LEU A 35 8.77 -29.49 4.28
CA LEU A 35 9.56 -28.31 4.65
C LEU A 35 9.84 -28.27 6.16
N LEU A 36 8.88 -28.66 7.02
CA LEU A 36 9.08 -28.77 8.46
C LEU A 36 10.12 -29.83 8.88
N LYS A 37 10.40 -30.81 8.01
CA LYS A 37 11.41 -31.86 8.27
C LYS A 37 12.83 -31.42 7.88
N ILE A 38 12.98 -30.31 7.16
CA ILE A 38 14.30 -29.76 6.82
C ILE A 38 14.96 -29.28 8.12
N LYS A 39 16.14 -29.80 8.40
CA LYS A 39 16.94 -29.36 9.56
C LYS A 39 17.59 -28.02 9.23
N LEU A 40 17.06 -26.95 9.80
CA LEU A 40 17.60 -25.61 9.68
C LEU A 40 18.61 -25.36 10.80
N GLU A 41 19.77 -24.78 10.46
CA GLU A 41 20.70 -24.29 11.47
C GLU A 41 20.20 -22.95 12.04
N PRO A 42 20.58 -22.60 13.29
CA PRO A 42 20.23 -21.30 13.87
C PRO A 42 20.63 -20.14 12.93
N GLY A 43 19.66 -19.28 12.60
CA GLY A 43 19.85 -18.15 11.69
C GLY A 43 19.45 -18.41 10.22
N GLN A 44 19.19 -19.66 9.83
CA GLN A 44 18.72 -20.00 8.47
C GLN A 44 17.19 -19.98 8.33
N GLU A 45 16.46 -19.71 9.41
CA GLU A 45 14.98 -19.78 9.42
C GLU A 45 14.33 -18.81 8.43
N MET A 46 14.93 -17.64 8.22
CA MET A 46 14.45 -16.64 7.26
C MET A 46 14.58 -17.13 5.81
N GLU A 47 15.57 -17.98 5.53
CA GLU A 47 15.86 -18.46 4.17
C GLU A 47 14.70 -19.29 3.60
N LEU A 48 14.00 -20.02 4.46
CA LEU A 48 12.80 -20.77 4.08
C LEU A 48 11.70 -19.85 3.53
N TRP A 49 11.44 -18.73 4.19
CA TRP A 49 10.39 -17.78 3.81
C TRP A 49 10.80 -16.92 2.61
N ILE A 50 12.08 -16.55 2.53
CA ILE A 50 12.66 -15.86 1.37
C ILE A 50 12.50 -16.74 0.14
N MET A 51 12.94 -18.01 0.20
CA MET A 51 12.81 -18.94 -0.92
C MET A 51 11.36 -19.19 -1.33
N LEU A 52 10.45 -19.34 -0.36
CA LEU A 52 9.02 -19.50 -0.66
C LEU A 52 8.46 -18.30 -1.44
N LEU A 53 8.83 -17.09 -1.02
CA LEU A 53 8.38 -15.85 -1.66
C LEU A 53 9.05 -15.63 -3.03
N GLU A 54 10.32 -15.97 -3.16
CA GLU A 54 11.02 -15.95 -4.45
C GLU A 54 10.38 -16.90 -5.45
N CYS A 55 10.11 -18.16 -5.06
CA CYS A 55 9.38 -19.13 -5.89
C CYS A 55 8.03 -18.56 -6.34
N CYS A 56 7.23 -18.05 -5.39
CA CYS A 56 5.95 -17.42 -5.68
C CYS A 56 6.08 -16.25 -6.67
N SER A 57 7.11 -15.41 -6.53
CA SER A 57 7.30 -14.24 -7.37
C SER A 57 7.63 -14.59 -8.82
N GLN A 58 8.36 -15.70 -9.05
CA GLN A 58 8.86 -16.12 -10.35
C GLN A 58 7.81 -16.87 -11.19
N GLU A 59 6.68 -17.25 -10.59
CA GLU A 59 5.59 -17.89 -11.32
C GLU A 59 5.05 -16.99 -12.44
N ARG A 60 4.63 -17.61 -13.55
CA ARG A 60 3.98 -16.87 -14.63
C ARG A 60 2.67 -16.23 -14.18
N THR A 61 1.95 -16.89 -13.29
CA THR A 61 0.69 -16.43 -12.70
C THR A 61 0.64 -16.86 -11.25
N TYR A 62 0.11 -16.00 -10.38
CA TYR A 62 -0.05 -16.33 -8.96
C TYR A 62 -0.82 -17.64 -8.76
N LEU A 63 -0.22 -18.56 -7.99
CA LEU A 63 -0.83 -19.81 -7.59
C LEU A 63 -1.27 -19.71 -6.12
N ARG A 64 -2.55 -20.01 -5.86
CA ARG A 64 -3.11 -20.02 -4.50
C ARG A 64 -2.38 -20.96 -3.54
N TYR A 65 -1.71 -21.98 -4.09
CA TYR A 65 -0.80 -22.88 -3.39
C TYR A 65 0.16 -22.13 -2.43
N TYR A 66 0.80 -21.05 -2.89
CA TYR A 66 1.76 -20.32 -2.06
C TYR A 66 1.08 -19.62 -0.89
N GLY A 67 -0.05 -18.95 -1.12
CA GLY A 67 -0.82 -18.29 -0.06
C GLY A 67 -1.30 -19.28 1.02
N LEU A 68 -1.79 -20.46 0.60
CA LEU A 68 -2.22 -21.52 1.52
C LEU A 68 -1.04 -22.08 2.33
N LEU A 69 0.12 -22.29 1.69
CA LEU A 69 1.33 -22.73 2.35
C LEU A 69 1.79 -21.71 3.40
N GLY A 70 1.89 -20.43 3.04
CA GLY A 70 2.25 -19.36 3.97
C GLY A 70 1.26 -19.23 5.13
N GLN A 71 -0.04 -19.28 4.85
CA GLN A 71 -1.10 -19.28 5.86
C GLN A 71 -0.93 -20.42 6.85
N ARG A 72 -0.67 -21.64 6.35
CA ARG A 72 -0.49 -22.82 7.19
C ARG A 72 0.69 -22.64 8.14
N PHE A 73 1.81 -22.08 7.67
CA PHE A 73 2.97 -21.81 8.52
C PHE A 73 2.70 -20.75 9.59
N CYS A 74 2.04 -19.64 9.24
CA CYS A 74 1.66 -18.63 10.23
C CYS A 74 0.76 -19.20 11.34
N MET A 75 -0.09 -20.18 11.01
CA MET A 75 -1.00 -20.82 11.98
C MET A 75 -0.31 -21.86 12.88
N ILE A 76 0.88 -22.36 12.50
CA ILE A 76 1.61 -23.35 13.29
C ILE A 76 2.37 -22.71 14.45
N ASN A 77 3.08 -21.61 14.17
CA ASN A 77 3.92 -20.95 15.16
C ASN A 77 4.01 -19.45 14.89
N LYS A 78 3.87 -18.63 15.95
CA LYS A 78 4.01 -17.18 15.90
C LYS A 78 5.36 -16.72 15.36
N VAL A 79 6.42 -17.50 15.58
CA VAL A 79 7.76 -17.20 15.01
C VAL A 79 7.72 -17.14 13.48
N HIS A 80 6.93 -18.00 12.83
CA HIS A 80 6.78 -17.97 11.37
C HIS A 80 6.01 -16.73 10.90
N GLN A 81 4.97 -16.33 11.64
CA GLN A 81 4.24 -15.10 11.38
C GLN A 81 5.18 -13.89 11.45
N GLU A 82 5.96 -13.74 12.51
CA GLU A 82 6.94 -12.65 12.67
C GLU A 82 7.99 -12.63 11.54
N ASN A 83 8.40 -13.81 11.08
CA ASN A 83 9.33 -13.90 9.95
C ASN A 83 8.67 -13.48 8.62
N PHE A 84 7.40 -13.80 8.39
CA PHE A 84 6.65 -13.27 7.24
C PHE A 84 6.43 -11.77 7.31
N GLU A 85 6.26 -11.19 8.51
CA GLU A 85 6.22 -9.73 8.68
C GLU A 85 7.55 -9.09 8.24
N LYS A 86 8.69 -9.66 8.67
CA LYS A 86 10.02 -9.20 8.24
C LYS A 86 10.18 -9.33 6.71
N CYS A 87 9.72 -10.42 6.12
CA CYS A 87 9.73 -10.59 4.67
C CYS A 87 8.89 -9.53 3.95
N PHE A 88 7.73 -9.16 4.49
CA PHE A 88 6.91 -8.08 3.93
C PHE A 88 7.67 -6.76 3.89
N VAL A 89 8.26 -6.36 5.01
CA VAL A 89 9.02 -5.10 5.13
C VAL A 89 10.21 -5.09 4.18
N GLN A 90 11.00 -6.18 4.16
CA GLN A 90 12.14 -6.31 3.27
C GLN A 90 11.73 -6.23 1.80
N GLN A 91 10.68 -6.94 1.40
CA GLN A 91 10.22 -6.90 0.01
C GLN A 91 9.66 -5.54 -0.39
N TYR A 92 8.91 -4.89 0.49
CA TYR A 92 8.38 -3.56 0.22
C TYR A 92 9.51 -2.53 0.08
N SER A 93 10.59 -2.62 0.88
CA SER A 93 11.75 -1.73 0.75
C SER A 93 12.48 -1.86 -0.60
N MET A 94 12.49 -3.06 -1.19
CA MET A 94 13.16 -3.36 -2.46
C MET A 94 12.19 -3.40 -3.66
N ILE A 95 10.95 -2.94 -3.47
CA ILE A 95 9.87 -3.12 -4.44
C ILE A 95 10.11 -2.46 -5.79
N HIS A 96 10.89 -1.38 -5.81
CA HIS A 96 11.29 -0.66 -7.01
C HIS A 96 12.18 -1.51 -7.94
N ARG A 97 12.79 -2.59 -7.44
CA ARG A 97 13.63 -3.51 -8.22
C ARG A 97 12.84 -4.67 -8.84
N LEU A 98 11.59 -4.85 -8.42
CA LEU A 98 10.75 -5.94 -8.90
C LEU A 98 10.04 -5.54 -10.19
N GLU A 99 10.04 -6.45 -11.15
CA GLU A 99 9.26 -6.31 -12.38
C GLU A 99 7.76 -6.51 -12.13
N THR A 100 6.92 -6.04 -13.04
CA THR A 100 5.45 -6.02 -12.90
C THR A 100 4.85 -7.39 -12.57
N ASN A 101 5.39 -8.48 -13.12
CA ASN A 101 4.88 -9.83 -12.84
C ASN A 101 5.17 -10.26 -11.39
N LYS A 102 6.40 -10.02 -10.92
CA LYS A 102 6.80 -10.30 -9.53
C LYS A 102 5.98 -9.47 -8.56
N LEU A 103 5.77 -8.17 -8.84
CA LEU A 103 4.91 -7.30 -8.04
C LEU A 103 3.50 -7.88 -7.89
N ARG A 104 2.92 -8.38 -8.97
CA ARG A 104 1.58 -8.97 -8.96
C ARG A 104 1.51 -10.19 -8.05
N ASN A 105 2.45 -11.13 -8.20
CA ASN A 105 2.42 -12.37 -7.44
C ASN A 105 2.68 -12.13 -5.95
N VAL A 106 3.67 -11.29 -5.63
CA VAL A 106 3.99 -10.93 -4.25
C VAL A 106 2.84 -10.18 -3.58
N ALA A 107 2.18 -9.25 -4.30
CA ALA A 107 1.00 -8.55 -3.79
C ALA A 107 -0.16 -9.52 -3.48
N LYS A 108 -0.46 -10.44 -4.41
CA LYS A 108 -1.51 -11.46 -4.21
C LYS A 108 -1.19 -12.41 -3.05
N PHE A 109 0.07 -12.78 -2.89
CA PHE A 109 0.53 -13.60 -1.76
C PHE A 109 0.24 -12.91 -0.43
N PHE A 110 0.67 -11.66 -0.25
CA PHE A 110 0.44 -10.94 1.00
C PHE A 110 -1.04 -10.57 1.21
N ALA A 111 -1.79 -10.28 0.15
CA ALA A 111 -3.24 -10.10 0.25
C ALA A 111 -3.95 -11.37 0.75
N HIS A 112 -3.51 -12.56 0.33
CA HIS A 112 -4.02 -13.83 0.85
C HIS A 112 -3.75 -13.95 2.36
N LEU A 113 -2.53 -13.66 2.81
CA LEU A 113 -2.18 -13.77 4.23
C LEU A 113 -2.94 -12.76 5.11
N LEU A 114 -3.07 -11.52 4.64
CA LEU A 114 -3.83 -10.48 5.34
C LEU A 114 -5.34 -10.77 5.36
N GLY A 115 -5.89 -11.21 4.23
CA GLY A 115 -7.32 -11.55 4.09
C GLY A 115 -7.75 -12.78 4.87
N THR A 116 -6.82 -13.71 5.14
CA THR A 116 -7.07 -14.91 5.97
C THR A 116 -6.69 -14.71 7.44
N PHE A 117 -6.31 -13.49 7.84
CA PHE A 117 -5.82 -13.16 9.19
C PHE A 117 -4.59 -13.96 9.64
N ALA A 118 -3.84 -14.52 8.68
CA ALA A 118 -2.58 -15.21 8.94
C ALA A 118 -1.44 -14.22 9.22
N LEU A 119 -1.50 -13.03 8.62
CA LEU A 119 -0.59 -11.93 8.88
C LEU A 119 -1.36 -10.77 9.53
N PRO A 120 -0.86 -10.18 10.63
CA PRO A 120 -1.45 -9.00 11.22
C PRO A 120 -1.40 -7.80 10.26
N TRP A 121 -2.37 -6.90 10.36
CA TRP A 121 -2.49 -5.76 9.43
C TRP A 121 -1.56 -4.59 9.78
N HIS A 122 -0.90 -4.59 10.93
CA HIS A 122 0.07 -3.54 11.29
C HIS A 122 1.26 -3.46 10.32
N VAL A 123 1.53 -4.53 9.55
CA VAL A 123 2.53 -4.51 8.48
C VAL A 123 2.21 -3.47 7.40
N LEU A 124 0.95 -3.05 7.26
CA LEU A 124 0.54 -2.00 6.32
C LEU A 124 1.08 -0.61 6.71
N ALA A 125 1.51 -0.42 7.97
CA ALA A 125 2.11 0.84 8.44
C ALA A 125 3.41 1.20 7.70
N TYR A 126 4.10 0.22 7.11
CA TYR A 126 5.30 0.44 6.31
C TYR A 126 4.99 1.01 4.92
N ILE A 127 3.73 1.01 4.50
CA ILE A 127 3.27 1.62 3.25
C ILE A 127 2.93 3.07 3.52
N ARG A 128 3.57 3.99 2.80
CA ARG A 128 3.26 5.42 2.84
C ARG A 128 2.69 5.86 1.50
N LEU A 129 1.44 6.29 1.45
CA LEU A 129 0.74 6.67 0.23
C LEU A 129 0.77 8.20 0.03
N THR A 130 1.95 8.72 -0.31
CA THR A 130 2.17 10.13 -0.67
C THR A 130 2.71 10.24 -2.09
N GLU A 131 2.63 11.43 -2.69
CA GLU A 131 3.17 11.64 -4.03
C GLU A 131 4.70 11.49 -4.07
N GLU A 132 5.37 11.93 -3.00
CA GLU A 132 6.84 11.96 -2.87
C GLU A 132 7.44 10.59 -2.49
N ASP A 133 6.80 9.84 -1.59
CA ASP A 133 7.36 8.57 -1.08
C ASP A 133 6.97 7.36 -1.93
N THR A 134 6.04 7.51 -2.90
CA THR A 134 5.59 6.37 -3.73
C THR A 134 6.14 6.39 -5.14
N THR A 135 6.83 5.30 -5.50
CA THR A 135 7.23 5.00 -6.87
C THR A 135 6.10 4.36 -7.69
N SER A 136 6.24 4.31 -9.01
CA SER A 136 5.30 3.59 -9.89
C SER A 136 5.13 2.12 -9.50
N SER A 137 6.22 1.42 -9.16
CA SER A 137 6.20 0.02 -8.68
C SER A 137 5.42 -0.11 -7.37
N SER A 138 5.64 0.82 -6.43
CA SER A 138 4.92 0.83 -5.14
C SER A 138 3.41 1.03 -5.36
N ARG A 139 3.03 1.94 -6.24
CA ARG A 139 1.62 2.19 -6.60
C ARG A 139 0.97 0.97 -7.25
N ILE A 140 1.67 0.28 -8.14
CA ILE A 140 1.19 -0.97 -8.76
C ILE A 140 0.99 -2.05 -7.71
N PHE A 141 1.93 -2.20 -6.77
CA PHE A 141 1.81 -3.17 -5.68
C PHE A 141 0.60 -2.88 -4.78
N ILE A 142 0.49 -1.65 -4.28
CA ILE A 142 -0.63 -1.23 -3.41
C ILE A 142 -1.96 -1.43 -4.13
N LYS A 143 -2.03 -1.08 -5.42
CA LYS A 143 -3.22 -1.32 -6.25
C LYS A 143 -3.62 -2.80 -6.23
N ILE A 144 -2.69 -3.70 -6.55
CA ILE A 144 -2.99 -5.14 -6.64
C ILE A 144 -3.33 -5.69 -5.25
N LEU A 145 -2.59 -5.29 -4.21
CA LEU A 145 -2.81 -5.71 -2.83
C LEU A 145 -4.24 -5.40 -2.36
N PHE A 146 -4.68 -4.15 -2.51
CA PHE A 146 -6.02 -3.75 -2.07
C PHE A 146 -7.14 -4.27 -2.96
N GLN A 147 -6.91 -4.42 -4.27
CA GLN A 147 -7.88 -5.06 -5.16
C GLN A 147 -8.12 -6.52 -4.74
N GLU A 148 -7.04 -7.28 -4.49
CA GLU A 148 -7.15 -8.67 -4.04
C GLU A 148 -7.78 -8.78 -2.65
N LEU A 149 -7.44 -7.88 -1.71
CA LEU A 149 -8.09 -7.83 -0.39
C LEU A 149 -9.60 -7.57 -0.51
N SER A 150 -9.99 -6.66 -1.39
CA SER A 150 -11.40 -6.38 -1.65
C SER A 150 -12.11 -7.55 -2.32
N GLU A 151 -11.43 -8.34 -3.16
CA GLU A 151 -11.97 -9.56 -3.75
C GLU A 151 -12.17 -10.67 -2.69
N HIS A 152 -11.24 -10.81 -1.75
CA HIS A 152 -11.31 -11.82 -0.68
C HIS A 152 -12.33 -11.50 0.41
N LEU A 153 -12.37 -10.25 0.89
CA LEU A 153 -13.20 -9.84 2.04
C LEU A 153 -14.52 -9.18 1.63
N GLY A 154 -14.56 -8.60 0.43
CA GLY A 154 -15.57 -7.63 0.04
C GLY A 154 -15.29 -6.23 0.58
N ILE A 155 -15.80 -5.22 -0.12
CA ILE A 155 -15.54 -3.80 0.18
C ILE A 155 -16.04 -3.37 1.57
N ARG A 156 -17.15 -3.96 2.05
CA ARG A 156 -17.77 -3.58 3.34
C ARG A 156 -16.91 -4.01 4.51
N LEU A 157 -16.52 -5.29 4.54
CA LEU A 157 -15.68 -5.85 5.61
C LEU A 157 -14.28 -5.25 5.58
N LEU A 158 -13.74 -4.99 4.38
CA LEU A 158 -12.49 -4.26 4.23
C LEU A 158 -12.57 -2.86 4.86
N ASN A 159 -13.64 -2.11 4.61
CA ASN A 159 -13.81 -0.77 5.18
C ASN A 159 -13.94 -0.79 6.72
N GLU A 160 -14.70 -1.76 7.25
CA GLU A 160 -14.82 -1.96 8.70
C GLU A 160 -13.45 -2.21 9.35
N ARG A 161 -12.62 -3.06 8.75
CA ARG A 161 -11.28 -3.35 9.23
C ARG A 161 -10.33 -2.17 9.15
N LEU A 162 -10.38 -1.40 8.06
CA LEU A 162 -9.55 -0.20 7.90
C LEU A 162 -9.98 0.96 8.82
N THR A 163 -11.19 0.89 9.39
CA THR A 163 -11.73 1.89 10.33
C THR A 163 -11.62 1.44 11.79
N ASP A 164 -11.04 0.26 12.06
CA ASP A 164 -10.87 -0.25 13.42
C ASP A 164 -10.03 0.71 14.28
N PRO A 165 -10.59 1.27 15.38
CA PRO A 165 -9.90 2.23 16.24
C PRO A 165 -8.55 1.74 16.76
N THR A 166 -8.39 0.43 16.94
CA THR A 166 -7.16 -0.16 17.50
C THR A 166 -5.97 -0.12 16.54
N MET A 167 -6.22 0.01 15.23
CA MET A 167 -5.20 -0.05 14.18
C MET A 167 -5.12 1.22 13.33
N LEU A 168 -5.85 2.29 13.70
CA LEU A 168 -5.83 3.56 12.96
C LEU A 168 -4.42 4.10 12.75
N ASP A 169 -3.55 4.02 13.77
CA ASP A 169 -2.16 4.46 13.70
C ASP A 169 -1.37 3.70 12.62
N SER A 170 -1.69 2.42 12.39
CA SER A 170 -1.05 1.61 11.34
C SER A 170 -1.53 1.97 9.94
N PHE A 171 -2.66 2.68 9.80
CA PHE A 171 -3.24 3.05 8.52
C PHE A 171 -3.12 4.54 8.20
N GLU A 172 -2.64 5.35 9.14
CA GLU A 172 -2.44 6.79 8.95
C GLU A 172 -1.54 7.10 7.75
N SER A 173 -0.51 6.28 7.53
CA SER A 173 0.42 6.42 6.40
C SER A 173 -0.23 6.11 5.04
N ILE A 174 -1.30 5.31 5.00
CA ILE A 174 -2.07 4.98 3.79
C ILE A 174 -3.23 5.97 3.60
N PHE A 175 -3.79 6.45 4.71
CA PHE A 175 -4.89 7.40 4.76
C PHE A 175 -4.48 8.73 5.42
N PRO A 176 -3.55 9.48 4.79
CA PRO A 176 -2.97 10.68 5.36
C PRO A 176 -4.03 11.78 5.61
N ARG A 177 -4.01 12.34 6.81
CA ARG A 177 -4.85 13.48 7.26
C ARG A 177 -4.02 14.74 7.57
N ASP A 178 -2.71 14.67 7.35
CA ASP A 178 -1.71 15.70 7.60
C ASP A 178 -1.85 16.89 6.65
N ASN A 179 -1.90 16.63 5.34
CA ASN A 179 -1.88 17.65 4.30
C ASN A 179 -3.02 17.41 3.30
N PRO A 180 -3.81 18.45 2.94
CA PRO A 180 -4.86 18.32 1.93
C PRO A 180 -4.38 17.73 0.60
N LYS A 181 -3.12 17.96 0.21
CA LYS A 181 -2.54 17.37 -1.01
C LYS A 181 -2.43 15.85 -0.88
N ASN A 182 -1.88 15.36 0.23
CA ASN A 182 -1.73 13.93 0.51
C ASN A 182 -3.08 13.24 0.63
N THR A 183 -4.04 13.86 1.33
CA THR A 183 -5.42 13.33 1.44
C THR A 183 -6.09 13.21 0.07
N ARG A 184 -5.97 14.24 -0.80
CA ARG A 184 -6.51 14.18 -2.18
C ARG A 184 -5.82 13.10 -3.01
N PHE A 185 -4.50 12.97 -2.88
CA PHE A 185 -3.73 11.94 -3.57
C PHE A 185 -4.22 10.54 -3.21
N ALA A 186 -4.40 10.24 -1.92
CA ALA A 186 -4.91 8.96 -1.45
C ALA A 186 -6.35 8.70 -1.95
N ILE A 187 -7.25 9.69 -1.87
CA ILE A 187 -8.63 9.57 -2.40
C ILE A 187 -8.60 9.27 -3.90
N ASN A 188 -7.84 10.04 -4.68
CA ASN A 188 -7.73 9.86 -6.13
C ASN A 188 -7.14 8.49 -6.48
N PHE A 189 -6.10 8.06 -5.77
CA PHE A 189 -5.51 6.74 -5.95
C PHE A 189 -6.55 5.62 -5.75
N PHE A 190 -7.24 5.60 -4.60
CA PHE A 190 -8.23 4.56 -4.32
C PHE A 190 -9.45 4.60 -5.24
N THR A 191 -9.88 5.78 -5.69
CA THR A 191 -10.92 5.88 -6.72
C THR A 191 -10.47 5.34 -8.07
N SER A 192 -9.22 5.60 -8.48
CA SER A 192 -8.69 5.15 -9.77
C SER A 192 -8.55 3.63 -9.86
N ILE A 193 -8.42 2.94 -8.73
CA ILE A 193 -8.34 1.48 -8.65
C ILE A 193 -9.70 0.81 -8.42
N GLY A 194 -10.79 1.59 -8.33
CA GLY A 194 -12.15 1.10 -8.14
C GLY A 194 -12.57 0.87 -6.69
N LEU A 195 -11.76 1.31 -5.72
CA LEU A 195 -12.00 1.14 -4.28
C LEU A 195 -12.35 2.47 -3.62
N GLY A 196 -13.22 3.27 -4.24
CA GLY A 196 -13.62 4.56 -3.70
C GLY A 196 -14.33 4.48 -2.34
N GLY A 197 -14.99 3.36 -2.03
CA GLY A 197 -15.77 3.16 -0.81
C GLY A 197 -14.95 3.21 0.49
N ILE A 198 -13.67 2.79 0.45
CA ILE A 198 -12.79 2.83 1.65
C ILE A 198 -12.27 4.23 1.97
N THR A 199 -12.60 5.24 1.14
CA THR A 199 -12.15 6.63 1.34
C THR A 199 -13.27 7.58 1.78
N GLU A 200 -14.45 7.08 2.14
CA GLU A 200 -15.57 7.92 2.60
C GLU A 200 -15.17 8.82 3.79
N ASN A 201 -14.54 8.25 4.82
CA ASN A 201 -14.07 9.00 5.98
C ASN A 201 -13.09 10.13 5.61
N LEU A 202 -12.20 9.90 4.61
CA LEU A 202 -11.25 10.91 4.16
C LEU A 202 -11.94 12.02 3.36
N ARG A 203 -12.97 11.68 2.59
CA ARG A 203 -13.75 12.66 1.84
C ARG A 203 -14.53 13.56 2.79
N GLU A 204 -15.12 12.99 3.84
CA GLU A 204 -15.80 13.77 4.88
C GLU A 204 -14.82 14.68 5.63
N TYR A 205 -13.64 14.16 5.99
CA TYR A 205 -12.57 14.96 6.59
C TYR A 205 -12.18 16.14 5.69
N LEU A 206 -11.99 15.91 4.39
CA LEU A 206 -11.64 16.96 3.43
C LEU A 206 -12.74 18.01 3.24
N LYS A 207 -14.02 17.59 3.26
CA LYS A 207 -15.17 18.52 3.22
C LYS A 207 -15.26 19.40 4.47
N ASN A 208 -14.91 18.85 5.63
CA ASN A 208 -14.94 19.55 6.91
C ASN A 208 -13.66 20.36 7.19
N MET A 209 -12.58 20.11 6.45
CA MET A 209 -11.28 20.76 6.64
C MET A 209 -11.34 22.30 6.58
N PRO A 210 -12.06 22.96 5.63
CA PRO A 210 -12.16 24.42 5.63
C PRO A 210 -12.81 24.97 6.92
N ARG A 211 -13.76 24.23 7.52
CA ARG A 211 -14.37 24.61 8.81
C ARG A 211 -13.41 24.41 9.98
N LEU A 212 -12.62 23.33 9.95
CA LEU A 212 -11.58 23.06 10.96
C LEU A 212 -10.46 24.09 10.93
N ILE A 213 -9.98 24.48 9.74
CA ILE A 213 -8.95 25.52 9.58
C ILE A 213 -9.47 26.87 10.07
N MET A 214 -10.72 27.22 9.75
CA MET A 214 -11.36 28.44 10.24
C MET A 214 -11.55 28.42 11.77
N GLN A 215 -11.89 27.27 12.36
CA GLN A 215 -11.95 27.11 13.83
C GLN A 215 -10.57 27.14 14.49
N GLN A 216 -9.54 26.58 13.84
CA GLN A 216 -8.18 26.57 14.36
C GLN A 216 -7.54 27.96 14.27
N GLN A 217 -7.78 28.71 13.19
CA GLN A 217 -7.40 30.13 13.09
C GLN A 217 -8.14 30.98 14.12
N LYS A 218 -9.43 30.70 14.37
CA LYS A 218 -10.22 31.40 15.40
C LYS A 218 -9.74 31.10 16.83
N ALA A 219 -9.36 29.85 17.11
CA ALA A 219 -8.80 29.46 18.40
C ALA A 219 -7.40 30.04 18.65
N VAL A 220 -6.57 30.17 17.60
CA VAL A 220 -5.25 30.83 17.69
C VAL A 220 -5.41 32.33 17.92
N SER A 221 -6.38 32.99 17.27
CA SER A 221 -6.69 34.39 17.55
C SER A 221 -7.29 34.61 18.95
N GLU A 222 -8.05 33.66 19.50
CA GLU A 222 -8.57 33.74 20.87
C GLU A 222 -7.51 33.42 21.93
N SER A 223 -6.42 32.71 21.58
CA SER A 223 -5.29 32.47 22.49
C SER A 223 -4.25 33.60 22.55
N ASP A 224 -4.25 34.49 21.56
CA ASP A 224 -3.37 35.68 21.54
C ASP A 224 -3.98 36.88 22.29
N ASP A 225 -5.26 36.80 22.73
CA ASP A 225 -5.97 37.87 23.43
C ASP A 225 -5.74 37.90 24.97
N GLU A 226 -4.90 37.02 25.52
CA GLU A 226 -4.50 37.03 26.95
C GLU A 226 -3.08 37.62 27.14
N SER A 227 -2.72 38.68 26.39
CA SER A 227 -1.63 39.57 26.79
C SER A 227 -1.78 41.03 26.31
N GLY A 228 -2.53 41.82 27.08
CA GLY A 228 -2.10 43.16 27.45
C GLY A 228 -2.53 44.36 26.60
N SER A 229 -3.36 45.20 27.26
CA SER A 229 -3.38 46.67 27.20
C SER A 229 -4.20 47.39 26.14
N SER A 230 -5.31 47.94 26.64
CA SER A 230 -5.97 49.20 26.28
C SER A 230 -5.18 50.20 25.42
N GLY A 231 -5.80 50.62 24.33
CA GLY A 231 -5.42 51.78 23.54
C GLY A 231 -6.51 52.11 22.52
N SER A 232 -7.49 52.90 22.93
CA SER A 232 -8.53 53.46 22.08
C SER A 232 -7.96 54.53 21.14
N SER A 233 -8.21 54.42 19.84
CA SER A 233 -8.58 55.57 18.99
C SER A 233 -9.03 55.13 17.60
N ASP A 234 -10.16 55.70 17.23
CA ASP A 234 -10.88 55.69 15.97
C ASP A 234 -10.05 55.84 14.69
N SER A 235 -10.49 55.19 13.61
CA SER A 235 -10.74 55.86 12.33
C SER A 235 -11.39 54.91 11.31
N ASP A 236 -12.65 55.22 11.03
CA ASP A 236 -13.27 55.35 9.71
C ASP A 236 -13.45 54.13 8.78
N THR A 237 -14.73 53.83 8.63
CA THR A 237 -15.41 53.14 7.53
C THR A 237 -14.97 53.59 6.14
N ALA A 238 -14.76 52.61 5.25
CA ALA A 238 -15.20 52.74 3.86
C ALA A 238 -15.56 51.36 3.30
N SER A 239 -16.87 51.11 3.21
CA SER A 239 -17.44 50.06 2.36
C SER A 239 -17.12 50.37 0.90
N SER A 240 -16.61 49.39 0.16
CA SER A 240 -16.76 49.37 -1.29
C SER A 240 -17.01 47.95 -1.76
N ASP A 241 -18.28 47.72 -2.11
CA ASP A 241 -18.75 46.67 -3.00
C ASP A 241 -17.88 46.56 -4.25
N SER A 242 -17.62 45.32 -4.70
CA SER A 242 -17.58 44.98 -6.13
C SER A 242 -17.68 43.48 -6.31
N LYS A 243 -18.92 43.04 -6.56
CA LYS A 243 -19.22 41.81 -7.29
C LYS A 243 -18.83 42.02 -8.75
N SER A 244 -18.04 41.12 -9.33
CA SER A 244 -18.22 40.80 -10.76
C SER A 244 -17.89 39.33 -11.01
N GLU A 245 -18.97 38.57 -11.17
CA GLU A 245 -19.03 37.36 -11.97
C GLU A 245 -18.53 37.69 -13.39
N SER A 246 -17.74 36.81 -13.99
CA SER A 246 -17.52 36.79 -15.44
C SER A 246 -17.16 35.38 -15.87
N ASP A 247 -18.18 34.65 -16.31
CA ASP A 247 -18.05 33.53 -17.25
C ASP A 247 -17.32 33.98 -18.52
N PRO A 248 -16.65 33.05 -19.21
CA PRO A 248 -16.80 33.00 -20.65
C PRO A 248 -17.34 31.64 -21.09
N SER A 249 -18.50 31.71 -21.73
CA SER A 249 -19.09 30.66 -22.54
C SER A 249 -18.22 30.27 -23.74
N SER A 250 -18.14 28.96 -23.96
CA SER A 250 -17.96 28.20 -25.22
C SER A 250 -17.52 28.92 -26.50
N SER A 251 -16.45 28.38 -27.11
CA SER A 251 -16.18 28.05 -28.54
C SER A 251 -14.68 27.67 -28.57
N ASP A 252 -14.16 26.61 -29.16
CA ASP A 252 -14.48 26.01 -30.44
C ASP A 252 -13.87 24.60 -30.54
N GLU A 253 -14.56 23.71 -31.24
CA GLU A 253 -14.04 22.43 -31.72
C GLU A 253 -13.06 22.67 -32.88
N SER A 254 -11.83 22.13 -32.84
CA SER A 254 -11.07 21.83 -34.07
C SER A 254 -9.73 21.12 -33.85
N GLU A 255 -9.74 19.90 -33.27
CA GLU A 255 -8.55 19.01 -33.34
C GLU A 255 -8.90 17.54 -33.66
N ARG A 256 -9.69 17.32 -34.72
CA ARG A 256 -9.95 15.95 -35.23
C ARG A 256 -9.65 15.69 -36.71
N ASP A 257 -8.99 16.61 -37.42
CA ASP A 257 -8.79 16.44 -38.88
C ASP A 257 -7.35 16.22 -39.39
N GLU A 258 -6.34 16.04 -38.52
CA GLU A 258 -4.98 15.72 -38.98
C GLU A 258 -4.66 14.22 -39.16
N ARG A 259 -5.54 13.31 -38.71
CA ARG A 259 -5.29 11.86 -38.85
C ARG A 259 -5.85 11.22 -40.13
N ARG A 260 -6.63 11.95 -40.95
CA ARG A 260 -7.20 11.41 -42.21
C ARG A 260 -6.38 11.68 -43.47
N ARG A 261 -5.37 12.56 -43.45
CA ARG A 261 -4.52 12.85 -44.63
C ARG A 261 -3.29 11.96 -44.80
N LYS A 262 -2.96 11.06 -43.86
CA LYS A 262 -1.82 10.12 -44.00
C LYS A 262 -2.17 8.74 -44.58
N ARG A 263 -3.43 8.45 -44.93
CA ARG A 263 -3.86 7.14 -45.48
C ARG A 263 -4.21 7.12 -46.98
N ARG A 264 -3.93 8.20 -47.73
CA ARG A 264 -4.16 8.28 -49.19
C ARG A 264 -2.91 8.56 -50.03
N ARG A 265 -1.71 8.21 -49.51
CA ARG A 265 -0.44 8.28 -50.26
C ARG A 265 0.38 6.97 -50.23
N ARG A 266 -0.30 5.84 -50.06
CA ARG A 266 0.20 4.51 -50.41
C ARG A 266 -0.94 3.75 -51.08
N GLY A 267 -0.88 3.76 -52.40
CA GLY A 267 -1.79 3.22 -53.39
C GLY A 267 -1.24 3.66 -54.73
#